data_AF-A0ABC8YQV4-F1
#
_entry.id   AF-A0ABC8YQV4-F1
#
_cell.length_a   1.000
_cell.length_b   1.000
_cell.length_c   1.000
_cell.angle_alpha   90.00
_cell.angle_beta   90.00
_cell.angle_gamma   90.00
#
_symmetry.space_group_name_H-M   'P 1'
#
loop_
_entity.id
_entity.type
_entity.pdbx_description
1 polymer ?
#
loop_
_entity_poly.entity_id
_entity_poly.type
_entity_poly.pdbx_seq_one_letter_code
_entity_poly.pdbx_strand_id
1 'polypeptide(L)'
;MVLPLRLIPRVAAAARLPRAPLPISRRAPLVPALAMAYSTGSGADRRLLFRQLFEKESSTYTYLLADVADPNKPAVLIDPVDRTVDRDLNLINELGLKLVYAMNTHVHADHVTGTGLIKTKLPGVKSVISRASGAKADHFVDHGDKIHFGNLFLEVRATPGHTAGCVTYITGDADSQPSPRMAFTGDALIIRACGRTDFQGGSADLLYQSVHSQIFTLPKDTLLYPAHDYKGFTVSTVEEEVAYNARLTKDKETFKTIMDNLNLPYPKMIDAAVPANMVCGIQDPPPKI
;
A
#
# COMPACT_ATOMS: atom_id res chain seq x y z
N MET A 1 61.98 -1.93 20.96
CA MET A 1 61.79 -3.00 19.95
C MET A 1 60.55 -2.65 19.15
N VAL A 2 60.58 -1.76 18.16
CA VAL A 2 61.22 -1.81 16.82
C VAL A 2 60.91 -3.12 16.07
N LEU A 3 60.12 -2.90 15.01
CA LEU A 3 59.47 -3.73 13.98
C LEU A 3 60.43 -4.67 13.19
N PRO A 4 59.93 -5.58 12.30
CA PRO A 4 59.61 -5.08 10.95
C PRO A 4 58.37 -5.67 10.25
N LEU A 5 57.76 -4.74 9.51
CA LEU A 5 56.79 -4.85 8.42
C LEU A 5 57.36 -5.68 7.26
N ARG A 6 56.55 -6.53 6.63
CA ARG A 6 56.90 -7.17 5.34
C ARG A 6 56.36 -6.34 4.16
N LEU A 7 57.29 -5.95 3.31
CA LEU A 7 57.13 -5.33 1.99
C LEU A 7 56.61 -6.36 0.95
N ILE A 8 55.70 -5.94 0.07
CA ILE A 8 55.42 -6.60 -1.22
C ILE A 8 55.71 -5.57 -2.33
N PRO A 9 56.45 -5.93 -3.40
CA PRO A 9 56.99 -4.96 -4.35
C PRO A 9 56.01 -4.54 -5.44
N ARG A 10 56.10 -3.26 -5.81
CA ARG A 10 55.58 -2.65 -7.04
C ARG A 10 56.39 -3.11 -8.26
N VAL A 11 55.72 -3.47 -9.35
CA VAL A 11 56.34 -3.61 -10.68
C VAL A 11 56.10 -2.33 -11.48
N ALA A 12 57.18 -1.86 -12.11
CA ALA A 12 57.31 -0.60 -12.81
C ALA A 12 56.72 -0.59 -14.22
N ALA A 13 56.40 0.62 -14.68
CA ALA A 13 55.96 0.98 -16.02
C ALA A 13 57.07 0.80 -17.07
N ALA A 14 56.67 0.48 -18.30
CA ALA A 14 57.48 0.67 -19.50
C ALA A 14 56.70 1.53 -20.50
N ALA A 15 57.25 2.70 -20.81
CA ALA A 15 56.80 3.58 -21.89
C ALA A 15 57.63 3.32 -23.16
N ARG A 16 57.01 3.36 -24.35
CA ARG A 16 57.66 3.68 -25.64
C ARG A 16 56.63 3.96 -26.76
N LEU A 17 56.47 5.27 -27.04
CA LEU A 17 56.48 6.03 -28.32
C LEU A 17 55.71 5.55 -29.60
N PRO A 18 55.34 6.50 -30.49
CA PRO A 18 54.10 6.46 -31.29
C PRO A 18 54.28 5.86 -32.69
N ARG A 19 53.19 5.36 -33.28
CA ARG A 19 53.11 4.96 -34.70
C ARG A 19 52.29 5.97 -35.50
N ALA A 20 52.85 6.35 -36.65
CA ALA A 20 52.29 7.28 -37.65
C ALA A 20 51.03 6.73 -38.36
N PRO A 21 50.19 7.59 -38.97
CA PRO A 21 48.95 7.18 -39.61
C PRO A 21 49.15 6.81 -41.09
N LEU A 22 48.35 5.86 -41.58
CA LEU A 22 48.24 5.50 -43.00
C LEU A 22 46.75 5.35 -43.39
N PRO A 23 46.42 5.44 -44.70
CA PRO A 23 45.37 6.34 -45.18
C PRO A 23 43.99 5.70 -45.34
N ILE A 24 43.00 6.59 -45.39
CA ILE A 24 41.59 6.34 -45.72
C ILE A 24 41.47 5.82 -47.16
N SER A 25 40.74 4.72 -47.38
CA SER A 25 40.11 4.47 -48.67
C SER A 25 38.95 3.46 -48.62
N ARG A 26 37.87 3.86 -49.32
CA ARG A 26 36.78 3.11 -49.94
C ARG A 26 35.54 2.79 -49.10
N ARG A 27 34.49 3.54 -49.49
CA ARG A 27 33.06 3.38 -49.22
C ARG A 27 32.59 1.93 -49.45
N ALA A 28 31.94 1.36 -48.45
CA ALA A 28 31.01 0.24 -48.61
C ALA A 28 29.58 0.78 -48.84
N PRO A 29 28.73 0.08 -49.60
CA PRO A 29 27.42 0.59 -49.99
C PRO A 29 26.45 0.63 -48.80
N LEU A 30 25.62 1.67 -48.75
CA LEU A 30 24.49 1.81 -47.83
C LEU A 30 23.46 0.70 -48.13
N VAL A 31 23.41 -0.30 -47.25
CA VAL A 31 22.22 -1.15 -47.11
C VAL A 31 21.17 -0.29 -46.40
N PRO A 32 19.94 -0.15 -46.91
CA PRO A 32 18.92 0.55 -46.17
C PRO A 32 18.66 -0.25 -44.90
N ALA A 33 18.93 0.37 -43.74
CA ALA A 33 18.47 -0.14 -42.47
C ALA A 33 16.94 -0.13 -42.53
N LEU A 34 16.35 -1.27 -42.89
CA LEU A 34 14.95 -1.53 -42.67
C LEU A 34 14.77 -1.42 -41.16
N ALA A 35 14.18 -0.32 -40.70
CA ALA A 35 13.73 -0.19 -39.33
C ALA A 35 12.66 -1.27 -39.14
N MET A 36 13.10 -2.45 -38.68
CA MET A 36 12.24 -3.43 -38.07
C MET A 36 11.69 -2.74 -36.82
N ALA A 37 10.53 -2.12 -36.98
CA ALA A 37 9.65 -1.85 -35.86
C ALA A 37 9.37 -3.21 -35.24
N TYR A 38 10.12 -3.55 -34.20
CA TYR A 38 9.70 -4.56 -33.26
C TYR A 38 8.40 -4.04 -32.65
N SER A 39 7.28 -4.45 -33.23
CA SER A 39 6.00 -4.48 -32.55
C SER A 39 6.19 -5.40 -31.36
N THR A 40 6.56 -4.83 -30.22
CA THR A 40 6.49 -5.51 -28.94
C THR A 40 5.01 -5.79 -28.71
N GLY A 41 4.65 -7.06 -28.76
CA GLY A 41 3.30 -7.53 -28.50
C GLY A 41 2.71 -6.94 -27.22
N SER A 42 1.42 -6.65 -27.32
CA SER A 42 0.47 -6.19 -26.31
C SER A 42 0.97 -5.07 -25.39
N GLY A 43 0.50 -3.85 -25.66
CA GLY A 43 0.46 -2.81 -24.64
C GLY A 43 -0.33 -3.33 -23.44
N ALA A 44 0.39 -3.79 -22.41
CA ALA A 44 -0.10 -3.73 -21.05
C ALA A 44 -0.27 -2.25 -20.75
N ASP A 45 -1.42 -1.73 -21.20
CA ASP A 45 -1.84 -0.36 -21.05
C ASP A 45 -1.72 -0.05 -19.55
N ARG A 46 -0.75 0.78 -19.18
CA ARG A 46 -0.43 1.11 -17.78
C ARG A 46 -1.53 2.03 -17.24
N ARG A 47 -2.76 1.50 -17.20
CA ARG A 47 -3.98 2.17 -16.76
C ARG A 47 -3.91 2.50 -15.27
N LEU A 48 -3.40 1.59 -14.45
CA LEU A 48 -3.22 1.83 -13.01
C LEU A 48 -1.88 2.53 -12.74
N LEU A 49 -1.95 3.73 -12.18
CA LEU A 49 -0.86 4.30 -11.38
C LEU A 49 -1.03 3.87 -9.93
N PHE A 50 0.03 3.35 -9.34
CA PHE A 50 0.07 2.90 -7.95
C PHE A 50 1.27 3.48 -7.21
N ARG A 51 1.07 3.98 -5.99
CA ARG A 51 2.12 4.34 -5.04
C ARG A 51 1.77 3.82 -3.65
N GLN A 52 2.75 3.25 -2.99
CA GLN A 52 2.74 2.97 -1.57
C GLN A 52 3.61 4.01 -0.87
N LEU A 53 3.05 4.69 0.11
CA LEU A 53 3.68 5.75 0.89
C LEU A 53 3.74 5.29 2.34
N PHE A 54 4.76 5.70 3.08
CA PHE A 54 4.98 5.26 4.46
C PHE A 54 5.02 6.45 5.41
N GLU A 55 4.24 6.40 6.48
CA GLU A 55 4.34 7.27 7.65
C GLU A 55 5.13 6.55 8.74
N LYS A 56 6.17 7.20 9.26
CA LYS A 56 7.18 6.54 10.08
C LYS A 56 6.79 6.44 11.56
N GLU A 57 6.03 7.40 12.08
CA GLU A 57 5.66 7.44 13.51
C GLU A 57 4.71 6.29 13.88
N SER A 58 3.69 6.04 13.07
CA SER A 58 2.71 4.94 13.25
C SER A 58 3.03 3.68 12.44
N SER A 59 4.03 3.76 11.54
CA SER A 59 4.36 2.68 10.59
C SER A 59 3.23 2.35 9.62
N THR A 60 2.44 3.36 9.26
CA THR A 60 1.27 3.23 8.39
C THR A 60 1.67 3.32 6.92
N TYR A 61 1.12 2.43 6.12
CA TYR A 61 1.09 2.54 4.68
C TYR A 61 -0.16 3.27 4.20
N THR A 62 0.06 4.31 3.40
CA THR A 62 -0.98 5.00 2.64
C THR A 62 -0.85 4.61 1.17
N TYR A 63 -1.96 4.27 0.52
CA TYR A 63 -1.96 3.81 -0.88
C TYR A 63 -2.65 4.81 -1.80
N LEU A 64 -1.96 5.24 -2.85
CA LEU A 64 -2.50 6.08 -3.92
C LEU A 64 -2.69 5.25 -5.18
N LEU A 65 -3.92 5.19 -5.67
CA LEU A 65 -4.29 4.51 -6.91
C LEU A 65 -4.94 5.53 -7.85
N ALA A 66 -4.65 5.45 -9.15
CA ALA A 66 -5.33 6.26 -10.16
C ALA A 66 -5.48 5.54 -11.50
N ASP A 67 -6.59 5.82 -12.20
CA ASP A 67 -6.74 5.47 -13.60
C ASP A 67 -6.10 6.57 -14.45
N VAL A 68 -4.86 6.38 -14.90
CA VAL A 68 -4.14 7.38 -15.71
C VAL A 68 -4.46 7.30 -17.20
N ALA A 69 -5.24 6.32 -17.63
CA ALA A 69 -5.76 6.26 -18.99
C ALA A 69 -7.01 7.14 -19.16
N ASP A 70 -7.76 7.41 -18.08
CA ASP A 70 -8.83 8.39 -18.08
C ASP A 70 -8.27 9.83 -18.21
N PRO A 71 -8.83 10.69 -19.08
CA PRO A 71 -8.38 12.08 -19.25
C PRO A 71 -8.40 12.91 -17.95
N ASN A 72 -9.27 12.58 -17.00
CA ASN A 72 -9.40 13.26 -15.71
C ASN A 72 -8.45 12.69 -14.64
N LYS A 73 -7.79 11.55 -14.90
CA LYS A 73 -6.91 10.85 -13.98
C LYS A 73 -7.48 10.69 -12.56
N PRO A 74 -8.71 10.14 -12.41
CA PRO A 74 -9.37 10.01 -11.13
C PRO A 74 -8.57 9.07 -10.22
N ALA A 75 -8.42 9.47 -8.96
CA ALA A 75 -7.55 8.82 -7.98
C ALA A 75 -8.24 8.59 -6.64
N VAL A 76 -7.79 7.57 -5.92
CA VAL A 76 -8.19 7.27 -4.55
C VAL A 76 -6.97 7.17 -3.64
N LEU A 77 -7.13 7.60 -2.39
CA LEU A 77 -6.20 7.38 -1.29
C LEU A 77 -6.81 6.40 -0.29
N ILE A 78 -6.05 5.41 0.17
CA ILE A 78 -6.44 4.48 1.22
C ILE A 78 -5.52 4.69 2.43
N ASP A 79 -6.12 4.80 3.61
CA ASP A 79 -5.47 5.00 4.91
C ASP A 79 -4.52 6.22 4.94
N PRO A 80 -4.97 7.44 4.56
CA PRO A 80 -4.15 8.64 4.67
C PRO A 80 -3.99 9.06 6.14
N VAL A 81 -2.80 9.55 6.50
CA VAL A 81 -2.47 10.05 7.85
C VAL A 81 -2.46 11.58 7.87
N ASP A 82 -2.98 12.19 8.94
CA ASP A 82 -3.08 13.65 9.09
C ASP A 82 -1.75 14.39 8.90
N ARG A 83 -0.67 13.87 9.48
CA ARG A 83 0.69 14.43 9.42
C ARG A 83 1.30 14.41 8.02
N THR A 84 0.82 13.54 7.14
CA THR A 84 1.34 13.41 5.78
C THR A 84 0.43 13.96 4.70
N VAL A 85 -0.68 14.61 5.07
CA VAL A 85 -1.62 15.18 4.09
C VAL A 85 -0.92 16.09 3.09
N ASP A 86 0.00 16.97 3.53
CA ASP A 86 0.70 17.86 2.60
C ASP A 86 1.63 17.11 1.64
N ARG A 87 2.30 16.04 2.10
CA ARG A 87 3.08 15.15 1.24
C ARG A 87 2.17 14.52 0.17
N ASP A 88 1.02 13.99 0.60
CA ASP A 88 0.11 13.24 -0.27
C ASP A 88 -0.52 14.16 -1.33
N LEU A 89 -0.97 15.35 -0.93
CA LEU A 89 -1.55 16.34 -1.83
C LEU A 89 -0.52 16.90 -2.82
N ASN A 90 0.72 17.12 -2.39
CA ASN A 90 1.78 17.55 -3.29
C ASN A 90 2.07 16.48 -4.36
N LEU A 91 2.18 15.21 -3.97
CA LEU A 91 2.38 14.12 -4.92
C LEU A 91 1.22 13.99 -5.92
N ILE A 92 -0.03 14.12 -5.44
CA ILE A 92 -1.23 14.11 -6.29
C ILE A 92 -1.17 15.25 -7.31
N ASN A 93 -0.78 16.45 -6.89
CA ASN A 93 -0.64 17.60 -7.77
C ASN A 93 0.48 17.43 -8.79
N GLU A 94 1.67 16.96 -8.37
CA GLU A 94 2.81 16.70 -9.25
C GLU A 94 2.49 15.66 -10.34
N LEU A 95 1.70 14.64 -9.99
CA LEU A 95 1.25 13.61 -10.92
C LEU A 95 0.03 14.04 -11.76
N GLY A 96 -0.55 15.21 -11.48
CA GLY A 96 -1.73 15.75 -12.16
C GLY A 96 -2.98 14.90 -11.99
N LEU A 97 -3.18 14.34 -10.79
CA LEU A 97 -4.29 13.43 -10.49
C LEU A 97 -5.48 14.19 -9.91
N LYS A 98 -6.70 13.69 -10.19
CA LYS A 98 -7.92 14.18 -9.57
C LYS A 98 -8.33 13.24 -8.44
N LEU A 99 -7.99 13.58 -7.20
CA LEU A 99 -8.44 12.82 -6.04
C LEU A 99 -9.97 12.88 -5.94
N VAL A 100 -10.63 11.72 -5.91
CA VAL A 100 -12.09 11.61 -5.77
C VAL A 100 -12.49 11.08 -4.40
N TYR A 101 -11.74 10.12 -3.86
CA TYR A 101 -12.01 9.50 -2.56
C TYR A 101 -10.76 9.44 -1.69
N ALA A 102 -10.94 9.73 -0.41
CA ALA A 102 -9.97 9.44 0.65
C ALA A 102 -10.63 8.46 1.62
N MET A 103 -10.10 7.24 1.70
CA MET A 103 -10.79 6.08 2.25
C MET A 103 -10.02 5.54 3.44
N ASN A 104 -10.70 4.90 4.40
CA ASN A 104 -10.05 4.12 5.44
C ASN A 104 -10.53 2.67 5.43
N THR A 105 -9.62 1.73 5.64
CA THR A 105 -9.92 0.31 5.82
C THR A 105 -10.68 0.05 7.13
N HIS A 106 -10.41 0.86 8.16
CA HIS A 106 -11.06 0.81 9.46
C HIS A 106 -10.84 2.10 10.26
N VAL A 107 -11.37 2.17 11.48
CA VAL A 107 -11.05 3.25 12.42
C VAL A 107 -9.71 2.93 13.07
N HIS A 108 -8.67 3.66 12.68
CA HIS A 108 -7.30 3.45 13.19
C HIS A 108 -7.17 3.87 14.66
N ALA A 109 -6.26 3.21 15.40
CA ALA A 109 -5.99 3.47 16.82
C ALA A 109 -4.57 3.99 17.08
N ASP A 110 -3.74 4.02 16.05
CA ASP A 110 -2.31 4.34 16.08
C ASP A 110 -2.02 5.73 15.49
N HIS A 111 -2.90 6.25 14.62
CA HIS A 111 -2.79 7.57 14.02
C HIS A 111 -4.16 8.26 13.83
N VAL A 112 -4.16 9.56 13.57
CA VAL A 112 -5.36 10.31 13.17
C VAL A 112 -5.47 10.32 11.65
N THR A 113 -6.64 9.98 11.12
CA THR A 113 -6.90 9.95 9.68
C THR A 113 -6.75 11.33 9.05
N GLY A 114 -6.10 11.38 7.88
CA GLY A 114 -5.96 12.60 7.08
C GLY A 114 -7.22 12.97 6.29
N THR A 115 -8.25 12.12 6.27
CA THR A 115 -9.45 12.31 5.44
C THR A 115 -10.16 13.65 5.67
N GLY A 116 -10.34 14.07 6.92
CA GLY A 116 -10.93 15.37 7.25
C GLY A 116 -10.13 16.55 6.70
N LEU A 117 -8.81 16.56 6.94
CA LEU A 117 -7.93 17.61 6.44
C LEU A 117 -7.86 17.66 4.90
N ILE A 118 -7.82 16.49 4.25
CA ILE A 118 -7.86 16.39 2.78
C ILE A 118 -9.13 17.06 2.25
N LYS A 119 -10.29 16.79 2.85
CA LYS A 119 -11.56 17.41 2.44
C LYS A 119 -11.56 18.93 2.61
N THR A 120 -10.95 19.44 3.67
CA THR A 120 -10.79 20.88 3.88
C THR A 120 -9.91 21.52 2.81
N LYS A 121 -8.82 20.84 2.41
CA LYS A 121 -7.85 21.35 1.44
C LYS A 121 -8.25 21.16 -0.02
N LEU A 122 -9.01 20.11 -0.33
CA LEU A 122 -9.51 19.79 -1.67
C LEU A 122 -11.04 19.63 -1.66
N PRO A 123 -11.80 20.74 -1.80
CA PRO A 123 -13.25 20.68 -1.89
C PRO A 123 -13.72 19.75 -3.01
N GLY A 124 -14.64 18.84 -2.69
CA GLY A 124 -15.20 17.86 -3.62
C GLY A 124 -14.66 16.44 -3.45
N VAL A 125 -13.52 16.26 -2.79
CA VAL A 125 -13.08 14.94 -2.32
C VAL A 125 -14.08 14.43 -1.27
N LYS A 126 -14.38 13.13 -1.29
CA LYS A 126 -15.30 12.50 -0.34
C LYS A 126 -14.57 11.49 0.55
N SER A 127 -14.82 11.54 1.86
CA SER A 127 -14.34 10.51 2.77
C SER A 127 -15.18 9.24 2.67
N VAL A 128 -14.52 8.08 2.74
CA VAL A 128 -15.18 6.77 2.67
C VAL A 128 -14.72 5.91 3.84
N ILE A 129 -15.66 5.24 4.51
CA ILE A 129 -15.37 4.22 5.52
C ILE A 129 -16.49 3.18 5.55
N SER A 130 -16.26 2.03 6.18
CA SER A 130 -17.32 1.04 6.31
C SER A 130 -18.48 1.54 7.18
N ARG A 131 -19.71 1.15 6.84
CA ARG A 131 -20.88 1.44 7.69
C ARG A 131 -20.73 0.80 9.08
N ALA A 132 -20.20 -0.42 9.11
CA ALA A 132 -19.99 -1.20 10.33
C ALA A 132 -19.00 -0.56 11.32
N SER A 133 -18.16 0.39 10.87
CA SER A 133 -17.26 1.12 11.77
C SER A 133 -17.97 2.05 12.75
N GLY A 134 -19.18 2.52 12.42
CA GLY A 134 -19.89 3.53 13.20
C GLY A 134 -19.28 4.94 13.18
N ALA A 135 -18.16 5.14 12.47
CA ALA A 135 -17.53 6.45 12.33
C ALA A 135 -18.30 7.35 11.35
N LYS A 136 -18.04 8.66 11.37
CA LYS A 136 -18.58 9.60 10.38
C LYS A 136 -17.74 9.59 9.10
N ALA A 137 -18.39 9.63 7.94
CA ALA A 137 -17.79 9.86 6.63
C ALA A 137 -18.84 10.44 5.67
N ASP A 138 -18.41 10.89 4.48
CA ASP A 138 -19.36 11.33 3.44
C ASP A 138 -20.07 10.14 2.77
N HIS A 139 -19.36 9.02 2.64
CA HIS A 139 -19.87 7.78 2.08
C HIS A 139 -19.56 6.58 2.97
N PHE A 140 -20.53 5.69 3.05
CA PHE A 140 -20.40 4.41 3.74
C PHE A 140 -20.37 3.28 2.73
N VAL A 141 -19.53 2.28 3.00
CA VAL A 141 -19.48 1.05 2.22
C VAL A 141 -19.85 -0.17 3.04
N ASP A 142 -20.46 -1.13 2.37
CA ASP A 142 -20.87 -2.42 2.87
C ASP A 142 -20.19 -3.54 2.04
N HIS A 143 -20.28 -4.78 2.52
CA HIS A 143 -19.71 -5.93 1.80
C HIS A 143 -20.35 -6.05 0.40
N GLY A 144 -19.53 -6.24 -0.63
CA GLY A 144 -19.96 -6.39 -2.02
C GLY A 144 -20.05 -5.08 -2.81
N ASP A 145 -19.91 -3.93 -2.15
CA ASP A 145 -19.87 -2.64 -2.82
C ASP A 145 -18.65 -2.52 -3.75
N LYS A 146 -18.76 -1.61 -4.72
CA LYS A 146 -17.67 -1.26 -5.65
C LYS A 146 -17.40 0.25 -5.62
N ILE A 147 -16.16 0.63 -5.42
CA ILE A 147 -15.71 2.02 -5.46
C ILE A 147 -14.98 2.26 -6.78
N HIS A 148 -15.60 3.04 -7.66
CA HIS A 148 -15.06 3.34 -8.99
C HIS A 148 -14.17 4.58 -8.99
N PHE A 149 -13.09 4.54 -9.77
CA PHE A 149 -12.25 5.67 -10.12
C PHE A 149 -11.80 5.52 -11.58
N GLY A 150 -12.51 6.21 -12.48
CA GLY A 150 -12.38 5.96 -13.91
C GLY A 150 -12.98 4.60 -14.28
N ASN A 151 -12.26 3.83 -15.09
CA ASN A 151 -12.65 2.47 -15.47
C ASN A 151 -12.19 1.41 -14.47
N LEU A 152 -11.41 1.80 -13.46
CA LEU A 152 -10.94 0.93 -12.39
C LEU A 152 -11.92 0.93 -11.21
N PHE A 153 -11.96 -0.17 -10.47
CA PHE A 153 -12.74 -0.23 -9.23
C PHE A 153 -12.08 -1.09 -8.14
N LEU A 154 -12.46 -0.80 -6.90
CA LEU A 154 -12.20 -1.62 -5.72
C LEU A 154 -13.49 -2.30 -5.25
N GLU A 155 -13.49 -3.63 -5.21
CA GLU A 155 -14.47 -4.44 -4.48
C GLU A 155 -14.24 -4.29 -2.97
N VAL A 156 -15.33 -4.17 -2.21
CA VAL A 156 -15.29 -4.10 -0.75
C VAL A 156 -15.65 -5.46 -0.16
N ARG A 157 -14.72 -6.08 0.57
CA ARG A 157 -15.03 -7.25 1.40
C ARG A 157 -15.00 -6.86 2.87
N ALA A 158 -16.10 -7.10 3.58
CA ALA A 158 -16.10 -7.04 5.03
C ALA A 158 -15.14 -8.08 5.60
N THR A 159 -14.15 -7.63 6.37
CA THR A 159 -13.15 -8.47 7.04
C THR A 159 -13.00 -8.08 8.51
N PRO A 160 -14.10 -8.09 9.30
CA PRO A 160 -14.06 -7.70 10.71
C PRO A 160 -13.21 -8.67 11.53
N GLY A 161 -12.71 -8.19 12.65
CA GLY A 161 -11.97 -9.02 13.61
C GLY A 161 -10.87 -8.25 14.32
N HIS A 162 -10.07 -7.46 13.60
CA HIS A 162 -9.22 -6.45 14.25
C HIS A 162 -10.10 -5.38 14.91
N THR A 163 -11.03 -4.83 14.14
CA THR A 163 -12.18 -4.06 14.65
C THR A 163 -13.47 -4.63 14.05
N ALA A 164 -14.62 -4.23 14.59
CA ALA A 164 -15.93 -4.57 14.01
C ALA A 164 -16.16 -3.96 12.61
N GLY A 165 -15.42 -2.90 12.26
CA GLY A 165 -15.60 -2.14 11.02
C GLY A 165 -14.56 -2.42 9.93
N CYS A 166 -13.66 -3.37 10.09
CA CYS A 166 -12.61 -3.60 9.09
C CYS A 166 -13.18 -4.09 7.75
N VAL A 167 -12.68 -3.49 6.67
CA VAL A 167 -12.89 -3.97 5.29
C VAL A 167 -11.55 -4.15 4.59
N THR A 168 -11.53 -5.06 3.62
CA THR A 168 -10.45 -5.22 2.65
C THR A 168 -10.93 -4.68 1.30
N TYR A 169 -10.15 -3.77 0.71
CA TYR A 169 -10.42 -3.26 -0.64
C TYR A 169 -9.63 -4.06 -1.66
N ILE A 170 -10.25 -4.49 -2.75
CA ILE A 170 -9.61 -5.41 -3.72
C ILE A 170 -9.83 -4.88 -5.13
N THR A 171 -8.77 -4.74 -5.92
CA THR A 171 -8.91 -4.37 -7.33
C THR A 171 -9.82 -5.35 -8.06
N GLY A 172 -10.61 -4.88 -9.03
CA GLY A 172 -11.57 -5.73 -9.74
C GLY A 172 -10.98 -6.97 -10.43
N ASP A 173 -11.83 -7.91 -10.78
CA ASP A 173 -11.50 -9.23 -11.35
C ASP A 173 -11.77 -9.36 -12.86
N ALA A 174 -12.29 -8.30 -13.50
CA ALA A 174 -12.51 -8.28 -14.95
C ALA A 174 -11.18 -8.09 -15.71
N ASP A 175 -11.12 -8.55 -16.96
CA ASP A 175 -9.92 -8.47 -17.83
C ASP A 175 -9.36 -7.04 -17.99
N SER A 176 -10.19 -6.02 -17.78
CA SER A 176 -9.82 -4.60 -17.89
C SER A 176 -9.22 -4.01 -16.59
N GLN A 177 -9.12 -4.82 -15.53
CA GLN A 177 -8.64 -4.46 -14.19
C GLN A 177 -7.18 -4.90 -13.98
N PRO A 178 -6.52 -4.42 -12.90
CA PRO A 178 -5.14 -4.81 -12.58
C PRO A 178 -4.98 -6.31 -12.37
N SER A 179 -3.95 -6.89 -12.99
CA SER A 179 -3.54 -8.28 -12.82
C SER A 179 -2.02 -8.34 -12.54
N PRO A 180 -1.56 -9.04 -11.47
CA PRO A 180 -2.38 -9.74 -10.48
C PRO A 180 -3.28 -8.78 -9.69
N ARG A 181 -4.34 -9.32 -9.06
CA ARG A 181 -5.20 -8.51 -8.18
C ARG A 181 -4.39 -7.96 -7.01
N MET A 182 -4.83 -6.84 -6.44
CA MET A 182 -4.25 -6.23 -5.26
C MET A 182 -5.32 -6.13 -4.17
N ALA A 183 -5.04 -6.59 -2.97
CA ALA A 183 -5.90 -6.48 -1.81
C ALA A 183 -5.26 -5.60 -0.72
N PHE A 184 -5.95 -4.55 -0.33
CA PHE A 184 -5.57 -3.62 0.73
C PHE A 184 -6.25 -4.08 2.03
N THR A 185 -5.52 -4.83 2.84
CA THR A 185 -6.06 -5.70 3.89
C THR A 185 -6.29 -5.03 5.24
N GLY A 186 -6.01 -3.72 5.32
CA GLY A 186 -6.00 -3.00 6.58
C GLY A 186 -5.12 -3.72 7.60
N ASP A 187 -5.61 -3.84 8.83
CA ASP A 187 -4.99 -4.65 9.88
C ASP A 187 -5.65 -6.02 10.07
N ALA A 188 -6.56 -6.42 9.19
CA ALA A 188 -7.10 -7.78 9.21
C ALA A 188 -5.98 -8.81 8.90
N LEU A 189 -5.12 -8.48 7.94
CA LEU A 189 -3.94 -9.26 7.61
C LEU A 189 -2.73 -8.32 7.49
N ILE A 190 -1.65 -8.67 8.19
CA ILE A 190 -0.35 -8.01 8.15
C ILE A 190 0.67 -9.03 7.63
N ILE A 191 1.74 -8.60 6.97
CA ILE A 191 2.76 -9.50 6.40
C ILE A 191 3.33 -10.41 7.50
N ARG A 192 3.15 -11.74 7.34
CA ARG A 192 3.48 -12.79 8.33
C ARG A 192 2.74 -12.71 9.66
N ALA A 193 1.71 -11.88 9.79
CA ALA A 193 1.02 -11.58 11.04
C ALA A 193 -0.46 -11.18 10.82
N CYS A 194 -1.06 -10.55 11.82
CA CYS A 194 -2.37 -9.92 11.78
C CYS A 194 -2.46 -8.87 12.90
N GLY A 195 -3.43 -7.96 12.78
CA GLY A 195 -3.75 -6.99 13.83
C GLY A 195 -4.20 -7.65 15.12
N ARG A 196 -4.08 -6.90 16.23
CA ARG A 196 -4.59 -7.32 17.55
C ARG A 196 -6.12 -7.36 17.55
N THR A 197 -6.75 -8.06 18.49
CA THR A 197 -8.22 -8.27 18.49
C THR A 197 -8.89 -7.99 19.84
N ASP A 198 -8.18 -7.34 20.75
CA ASP A 198 -8.55 -7.10 22.14
C ASP A 198 -9.11 -5.69 22.42
N PHE A 199 -9.29 -4.87 21.37
CA PHE A 199 -9.84 -3.51 21.42
C PHE A 199 -10.87 -3.30 20.30
N GLN A 200 -11.61 -2.18 20.32
CA GLN A 200 -12.46 -1.70 19.22
C GLN A 200 -13.50 -2.71 18.68
N GLY A 201 -14.05 -3.54 19.57
CA GLY A 201 -14.98 -4.61 19.19
C GLY A 201 -14.32 -5.76 18.41
N GLY A 202 -12.99 -5.91 18.56
CA GLY A 202 -12.22 -6.97 17.96
C GLY A 202 -12.62 -8.36 18.47
N SER A 203 -12.34 -9.36 17.64
CA SER A 203 -12.60 -10.77 17.91
C SER A 203 -11.65 -11.63 17.09
N ALA A 204 -10.81 -12.42 17.76
CA ALA A 204 -9.93 -13.39 17.10
C ALA A 204 -10.74 -14.43 16.31
N ASP A 205 -11.89 -14.84 16.84
CA ASP A 205 -12.79 -15.78 16.18
C ASP A 205 -13.27 -15.26 14.82
N LEU A 206 -13.75 -14.01 14.79
CA LEU A 206 -14.19 -13.34 13.56
C LEU A 206 -13.01 -13.02 12.64
N LEU A 207 -11.87 -12.59 13.18
CA LEU A 207 -10.69 -12.29 12.37
C LEU A 207 -10.24 -13.50 11.57
N TYR A 208 -10.16 -14.66 12.23
CA TYR A 208 -9.80 -15.92 11.59
C TYR A 208 -10.78 -16.25 10.44
N GLN A 209 -12.09 -16.17 10.70
CA GLN A 209 -13.11 -16.43 9.70
C GLN A 209 -13.05 -15.45 8.53
N SER A 210 -12.85 -14.16 8.81
CA SER A 210 -12.72 -13.09 7.82
C SER A 210 -11.55 -13.35 6.88
N VAL A 211 -10.36 -13.59 7.42
CA VAL A 211 -9.17 -13.84 6.60
C VAL A 211 -9.36 -15.10 5.75
N HIS A 212 -9.80 -16.21 6.35
CA HIS A 212 -9.94 -17.49 5.64
C HIS A 212 -11.03 -17.46 4.56
N SER A 213 -12.14 -16.75 4.78
CA SER A 213 -13.25 -16.71 3.82
C SER A 213 -13.12 -15.62 2.77
N GLN A 214 -12.45 -14.50 3.07
CA GLN A 214 -12.44 -13.32 2.20
C GLN A 214 -11.09 -13.01 1.57
N ILE A 215 -9.98 -13.35 2.23
CA ILE A 215 -8.63 -13.02 1.74
C ILE A 215 -7.96 -14.28 1.17
N PHE A 216 -7.97 -15.39 1.91
CA PHE A 216 -7.35 -16.65 1.46
C PHE A 216 -8.12 -17.36 0.34
N THR A 217 -9.32 -16.90 0.00
CA THR A 217 -10.11 -17.36 -1.16
C THR A 217 -9.76 -16.62 -2.45
N LEU A 218 -8.92 -15.57 -2.39
CA LEU A 218 -8.44 -14.86 -3.57
C LEU A 218 -7.42 -15.71 -4.36
N PRO A 219 -7.17 -15.40 -5.64
CA PRO A 219 -6.09 -16.01 -6.41
C PRO A 219 -4.76 -15.91 -5.66
N LYS A 220 -3.97 -16.99 -5.72
CA LYS A 220 -2.71 -17.15 -4.99
C LYS A 220 -1.69 -16.04 -5.23
N ASP A 221 -1.66 -15.50 -6.45
CA ASP A 221 -0.78 -14.42 -6.89
C ASP A 221 -1.28 -13.02 -6.51
N THR A 222 -2.46 -12.91 -5.89
CA THR A 222 -3.00 -11.63 -5.40
C THR A 222 -2.03 -11.00 -4.41
N LEU A 223 -1.63 -9.76 -4.70
CA LEU A 223 -0.74 -8.97 -3.84
C LEU A 223 -1.48 -8.48 -2.61
N LEU A 224 -0.87 -8.58 -1.44
CA LEU A 224 -1.44 -8.17 -0.16
C LEU A 224 -0.69 -6.95 0.38
N TYR A 225 -1.43 -5.87 0.55
CA TYR A 225 -0.95 -4.56 0.98
C TYR A 225 -1.59 -4.20 2.33
N PRO A 226 -0.90 -4.38 3.46
CA PRO A 226 -1.46 -4.14 4.80
C PRO A 226 -1.51 -2.65 5.13
N ALA A 227 -2.26 -2.25 6.16
CA ALA A 227 -2.18 -0.88 6.68
C ALA A 227 -0.85 -0.62 7.41
N HIS A 228 -0.22 -1.65 7.98
CA HIS A 228 1.00 -1.50 8.77
C HIS A 228 2.04 -2.58 8.46
N ASP A 229 3.31 -2.23 8.61
CA ASP A 229 4.40 -3.18 8.77
C ASP A 229 5.46 -2.63 9.72
N TYR A 230 6.00 -3.50 10.58
CA TYR A 230 6.93 -3.13 11.64
C TYR A 230 8.34 -3.72 11.43
N LYS A 231 8.59 -4.32 10.26
CA LYS A 231 9.82 -5.07 9.92
C LYS A 231 10.47 -4.58 8.61
N GLY A 232 9.87 -3.63 7.91
CA GLY A 232 10.32 -3.10 6.62
C GLY A 232 9.83 -3.88 5.40
N PHE A 233 8.83 -4.76 5.55
CA PHE A 233 8.20 -5.45 4.43
C PHE A 233 7.09 -4.59 3.82
N THR A 234 7.03 -4.56 2.48
CA THR A 234 6.11 -3.67 1.76
C THR A 234 4.94 -4.39 1.10
N VAL A 235 5.08 -5.68 0.79
CA VAL A 235 4.05 -6.47 0.10
C VAL A 235 4.24 -7.97 0.41
N SER A 236 3.15 -8.74 0.38
CA SER A 236 3.15 -10.22 0.38
C SER A 236 2.17 -10.73 -0.67
N THR A 237 1.89 -12.03 -0.71
CA THR A 237 0.87 -12.64 -1.58
C THR A 237 -0.05 -13.56 -0.81
N VAL A 238 -1.20 -13.91 -1.39
CA VAL A 238 -2.10 -14.92 -0.80
C VAL A 238 -1.39 -16.25 -0.63
N GLU A 239 -0.65 -16.72 -1.63
CA GLU A 239 0.14 -17.95 -1.52
C GLU A 239 1.13 -17.90 -0.35
N GLU A 240 1.84 -16.78 -0.23
CA GLU A 240 2.82 -16.57 0.83
C GLU A 240 2.18 -16.58 2.22
N GLU A 241 1.04 -15.92 2.43
CA GLU A 241 0.41 -15.86 3.75
C GLU A 241 -0.33 -17.14 4.11
N VAL A 242 -0.92 -17.85 3.14
CA VAL A 242 -1.50 -19.19 3.35
C VAL A 242 -0.43 -20.20 3.76
N ALA A 243 0.80 -20.08 3.24
CA ALA A 243 1.88 -21.01 3.55
C ALA A 243 2.65 -20.62 4.84
N TYR A 244 2.86 -19.32 5.07
CA TYR A 244 3.89 -18.86 6.02
C TYR A 244 3.40 -17.87 7.09
N ASN A 245 2.12 -17.49 7.12
CA ASN A 245 1.64 -16.62 8.20
C ASN A 245 1.78 -17.33 9.56
N ALA A 246 2.51 -16.72 10.50
CA ALA A 246 2.86 -17.40 11.75
C ALA A 246 1.63 -17.79 12.59
N ARG A 247 0.52 -17.05 12.46
CA ARG A 247 -0.69 -17.20 13.26
C ARG A 247 -1.83 -17.83 12.47
N LEU A 248 -2.17 -17.27 11.31
CA LEU A 248 -3.37 -17.61 10.54
C LEU A 248 -3.27 -18.95 9.78
N THR A 249 -2.10 -19.59 9.77
CA THR A 249 -1.90 -20.97 9.30
C THR A 249 -2.23 -22.03 10.36
N LYS A 250 -2.42 -21.64 11.61
CA LYS A 250 -2.85 -22.55 12.67
C LYS A 250 -4.34 -22.82 12.54
N ASP A 251 -4.82 -23.89 13.16
CA ASP A 251 -6.26 -24.07 13.32
C ASP A 251 -6.85 -22.93 14.17
N LYS A 252 -8.17 -22.75 14.07
CA LYS A 252 -8.88 -21.61 14.67
C LYS A 252 -8.69 -21.52 16.19
N GLU A 253 -8.72 -22.64 16.91
CA GLU A 253 -8.60 -22.63 18.37
C GLU A 253 -7.16 -22.34 18.81
N THR A 254 -6.17 -22.90 18.12
CA THR A 254 -4.77 -22.51 18.32
C THR A 254 -4.54 -21.03 18.01
N PHE A 255 -5.12 -20.50 16.94
CA PHE A 255 -5.05 -19.08 16.61
C PHE A 255 -5.61 -18.20 17.73
N LYS A 256 -6.83 -18.48 18.22
CA LYS A 256 -7.47 -17.74 19.32
C LYS A 256 -6.60 -17.78 20.57
N THR A 257 -6.10 -18.96 20.93
CA THR A 257 -5.21 -19.15 22.07
C THR A 257 -3.95 -18.30 21.94
N ILE A 258 -3.34 -18.24 20.75
CA ILE A 258 -2.17 -17.38 20.52
C ILE A 258 -2.54 -15.90 20.71
N MET A 259 -3.65 -15.45 20.12
CA MET A 259 -4.07 -14.04 20.16
C MET A 259 -4.36 -13.57 21.59
N ASP A 260 -5.04 -14.40 22.40
CA ASP A 260 -5.38 -14.10 23.79
C ASP A 260 -4.15 -14.00 24.70
N ASN A 261 -3.02 -14.60 24.29
CA ASN A 261 -1.79 -14.67 25.08
C ASN A 261 -0.66 -13.75 24.57
N LEU A 262 -0.93 -12.81 23.66
CA LEU A 262 0.10 -11.92 23.12
C LEU A 262 0.65 -10.90 24.14
N ASN A 263 -0.07 -10.63 25.24
CA ASN A 263 0.34 -9.70 26.31
C ASN A 263 0.89 -8.36 25.78
N LEU A 264 0.21 -7.77 24.79
CA LEU A 264 0.63 -6.53 24.16
C LEU A 264 0.38 -5.33 25.09
N PRO A 265 1.23 -4.30 25.07
CA PRO A 265 0.97 -3.07 25.81
C PRO A 265 -0.33 -2.40 25.31
N TYR A 266 -0.91 -1.58 26.18
CA TYR A 266 -2.00 -0.69 25.82
C TYR A 266 -1.59 0.18 24.61
N PRO A 267 -2.42 0.30 23.55
CA PRO A 267 -2.03 1.04 22.36
C PRO A 267 -1.85 2.52 22.68
N LYS A 268 -0.66 3.07 22.36
CA LYS A 268 -0.21 4.39 22.86
C LYS A 268 -1.11 5.56 22.45
N MET A 269 -1.76 5.46 21.30
CA MET A 269 -2.52 6.56 20.70
C MET A 269 -4.04 6.32 20.72
N ILE A 270 -4.54 5.18 21.20
CA ILE A 270 -5.94 4.78 21.02
C ILE A 270 -6.93 5.80 21.60
N ASP A 271 -6.62 6.37 22.76
CA ASP A 271 -7.47 7.34 23.45
C ASP A 271 -7.59 8.68 22.71
N ALA A 272 -6.63 9.02 21.86
CA ALA A 272 -6.66 10.21 21.03
C ALA A 272 -7.16 9.90 19.61
N ALA A 273 -6.61 8.85 19.00
CA ALA A 273 -6.86 8.46 17.63
C ALA A 273 -8.29 7.97 17.40
N VAL A 274 -8.83 7.11 18.27
CA VAL A 274 -10.19 6.56 18.04
C VAL A 274 -11.24 7.67 18.10
N PRO A 275 -11.33 8.52 19.14
CA PRO A 275 -12.30 9.61 19.16
C PRO A 275 -12.17 10.54 17.94
N ALA A 276 -10.93 10.88 17.56
CA ALA A 276 -10.64 11.67 16.37
C ALA A 276 -11.16 11.04 15.08
N ASN A 277 -10.89 9.75 14.91
CA ASN A 277 -11.23 9.01 13.69
C ASN A 277 -12.72 8.70 13.60
N MET A 278 -13.42 8.57 14.73
CA MET A 278 -14.88 8.44 14.77
C MET A 278 -15.60 9.68 14.20
N VAL A 279 -14.94 10.83 14.14
CA VAL A 279 -15.46 12.07 13.55
C VAL A 279 -14.68 12.50 12.30
N CYS A 280 -14.16 11.53 11.54
CA CYS A 280 -13.47 11.76 10.26
C CYS A 280 -12.17 12.59 10.40
N GLY A 281 -11.50 12.51 11.55
CA GLY A 281 -10.26 13.26 11.82
C GLY A 281 -10.49 14.77 12.04
N ILE A 282 -11.74 15.24 12.07
CA ILE A 282 -12.07 16.62 12.38
C ILE A 282 -11.90 16.82 13.89
N GLN A 283 -10.82 17.46 14.29
CA GLN A 283 -10.66 17.94 15.66
C GLN A 283 -11.40 19.28 15.80
N ASP A 284 -12.13 19.46 16.90
CA ASP A 284 -12.48 20.81 17.33
C ASP A 284 -11.18 21.62 17.48
N PRO A 285 -11.19 22.94 17.18
CA PRO A 285 -10.04 23.76 17.50
C PRO A 285 -9.71 23.59 18.99
N PRO A 286 -8.41 23.53 19.37
CA PRO A 286 -8.05 23.43 20.77
C PRO A 286 -8.77 24.52 21.56
N PRO A 287 -9.23 24.22 22.79
CA PRO A 287 -9.89 25.23 23.60
C PRO A 287 -8.99 26.46 23.67
N LYS A 288 -9.55 27.64 23.36
CA LYS A 288 -8.83 28.90 23.53
C LYS A 288 -8.49 29.02 25.02
N ILE A 289 -7.22 28.82 25.36
CA ILE A 289 -6.66 29.08 26.69
C ILE A 289 -6.68 30.59 26.92
#